data_AF-D9TKF0-F1
#
_entry.id   AF-D9TKF0-F1
#
_cell.length_a   1.000
_cell.length_b   1.000
_cell.length_c   1.000
_cell.angle_alpha   90.00
_cell.angle_beta   90.00
_cell.angle_gamma   90.00
#
_symmetry.space_group_name_H-M   'P 1'
#
loop_
_entity.id
_entity.type
_entity.pdbx_description
1 polymer ?
#
loop_
_entity_poly.entity_id
_entity_poly.type
_entity_poly.pdbx_seq_one_letter_code
_entity_poly.pdbx_strand_id
1 'polypeptide(L)'
;MAEWWEIKLNPKKLNKMLKEELSRIEEDEQYGVMYDFRLIAAGRYYMYLGNFDEGKKYILKAIEAKQKRIEEVISKLGYENDAIAMNKTRLAKMYRWIGDIEKLKQECFEAVKIFRKVYEEAKKMNDSLARNPEVYSYFYVLWADAEYYLGNYQMAVDVKKVFAKNTTGIVSSALAEYILKNDAQALKNQIKILVEGIIEFRCEPDYDTNVYDPWHWYEEAKKIAGLPGIFSIFDPSPPILPVC
;
A
#
# COMPACT_ATOMS: atom_id res chain seq x y z
N MET A 1 12.06 -27.95 -0.10
CA MET A 1 10.91 -27.52 -0.93
C MET A 1 10.83 -26.01 -0.84
N ALA A 2 10.30 -25.32 -1.86
CA ALA A 2 10.01 -23.89 -1.70
C ALA A 2 8.88 -23.74 -0.68
N GLU A 3 9.00 -22.79 0.23
CA GLU A 3 7.93 -22.47 1.18
C GLU A 3 6.70 -21.97 0.41
N TRP A 4 5.49 -22.36 0.85
CA TRP A 4 4.23 -22.04 0.15
C TRP A 4 3.93 -20.53 0.11
N TRP A 5 4.60 -19.76 0.96
CA TRP A 5 4.46 -18.32 1.11
C TRP A 5 5.63 -17.55 0.50
N GLU A 6 6.70 -18.20 0.03
CA GLU A 6 7.93 -17.51 -0.38
C GLU A 6 8.01 -17.30 -1.89
N ILE A 7 8.17 -16.05 -2.31
CA ILE A 7 8.48 -15.70 -3.69
C ILE A 7 10.00 -15.56 -3.85
N LYS A 8 10.61 -16.46 -4.62
CA LYS A 8 12.05 -16.42 -4.91
C LYS A 8 12.35 -15.48 -6.07
N LEU A 9 12.80 -14.27 -5.74
CA LEU A 9 13.24 -13.29 -6.72
C LEU A 9 14.62 -13.66 -7.29
N ASN A 10 14.80 -13.48 -8.60
CA ASN A 10 16.10 -13.67 -9.25
C ASN A 10 17.00 -12.45 -8.99
N PRO A 11 18.11 -12.59 -8.22
CA PRO A 11 18.94 -11.44 -7.85
C PRO A 11 19.60 -10.77 -9.05
N LYS A 12 19.91 -11.51 -10.13
CA LYS A 12 20.48 -10.92 -11.36
C LYS A 12 19.44 -10.06 -12.08
N LYS A 13 18.19 -10.52 -12.16
CA LYS A 13 17.09 -9.75 -12.75
C LYS A 13 16.84 -8.48 -11.92
N LEU A 14 16.74 -8.62 -10.60
CA LEU A 14 16.47 -7.52 -9.69
C LEU A 14 17.58 -6.46 -9.69
N ASN A 15 18.86 -6.87 -9.72
CA ASN A 15 19.97 -5.94 -9.89
C ASN A 15 19.94 -5.20 -11.23
N LYS A 16 19.49 -5.85 -12.32
CA LYS A 16 19.34 -5.20 -13.62
C LYS A 16 18.27 -4.10 -13.54
N MET A 17 17.10 -4.42 -13.00
CA MET A 17 15.98 -3.47 -12.82
C MET A 17 16.38 -2.31 -11.90
N LEU A 18 17.14 -2.58 -10.83
CA LEU A 18 17.69 -1.56 -9.97
C LEU A 18 18.61 -0.60 -10.73
N LYS A 19 19.55 -1.09 -11.52
CA LYS A 19 20.43 -0.23 -12.32
C LYS A 19 19.66 0.65 -13.30
N GLU A 20 18.62 0.10 -13.92
CA GLU A 20 17.75 0.86 -14.83
C GLU A 20 17.00 1.98 -14.10
N GLU A 21 16.44 1.71 -12.92
CA GLU A 21 15.76 2.74 -12.12
C GLU A 21 16.74 3.79 -11.57
N LEU A 22 17.94 3.40 -11.16
CA LEU A 22 18.97 4.34 -10.72
C LEU A 22 19.39 5.30 -11.84
N SER A 23 19.60 4.79 -13.05
CA SER A 23 19.91 5.63 -14.22
C SER A 23 18.78 6.62 -14.53
N ARG A 24 17.52 6.20 -14.38
CA ARG A 24 16.35 7.07 -14.57
C ARG A 24 16.22 8.14 -13.49
N ILE A 25 16.55 7.79 -12.25
CA ILE A 25 16.56 8.74 -11.12
C ILE A 25 17.65 9.79 -11.33
N GLU A 26 18.85 9.39 -11.77
CA GLU A 26 19.94 10.31 -12.09
C GLU A 26 19.53 11.29 -13.21
N GLU A 27 18.87 10.78 -14.25
CA GLU A 27 18.32 11.61 -15.34
C GLU A 27 17.25 12.59 -14.82
N ASP A 28 16.30 12.13 -14.00
CA ASP A 28 15.28 13.01 -13.42
C ASP A 28 15.91 14.12 -12.56
N GLU A 29 16.89 13.76 -11.71
CA GLU A 29 17.63 14.70 -10.85
C GLU A 29 18.34 15.77 -11.69
N GLN A 30 18.91 15.41 -12.85
CA GLN A 30 19.53 16.35 -13.79
C GLN A 30 18.52 17.39 -14.33
N TYR A 31 17.26 16.99 -14.56
CA TYR A 31 16.20 17.88 -15.02
C TYR A 31 15.43 18.56 -13.88
N GLY A 32 15.84 18.36 -12.63
CA GLY A 32 15.16 18.92 -11.46
C GLY A 32 13.78 18.30 -11.20
N VAL A 33 13.51 17.13 -11.77
CA VAL A 33 12.28 16.36 -11.57
C VAL A 33 12.56 15.25 -10.57
N MET A 34 11.56 14.86 -9.78
CA MET A 34 11.70 13.72 -8.88
C MET A 34 10.38 12.95 -8.77
N TYR A 35 10.35 11.75 -9.35
CA TYR A 35 9.20 10.87 -9.30
C TYR A 35 9.30 9.92 -8.10
N ASP A 36 8.37 10.06 -7.15
CA ASP A 36 8.28 9.21 -5.94
C ASP A 36 8.23 7.72 -6.29
N PHE A 37 7.57 7.37 -7.40
CA PHE A 37 7.41 5.99 -7.80
C PHE A 37 8.72 5.29 -8.21
N ARG A 38 9.65 5.98 -8.88
CA ARG A 38 10.97 5.41 -9.24
C ARG A 38 11.83 5.18 -8.00
N LEU A 39 11.78 6.15 -7.08
CA LEU A 39 12.45 6.06 -5.79
C LEU A 39 11.89 4.89 -4.95
N ILE A 40 10.56 4.67 -4.95
CA ILE A 40 9.96 3.50 -4.31
C ILE A 40 10.50 2.20 -4.93
N ALA A 41 10.54 2.12 -6.26
CA ALA A 41 11.03 0.94 -6.97
C ALA A 41 12.46 0.59 -6.56
N ALA A 42 13.38 1.57 -6.65
CA ALA A 42 14.76 1.41 -6.23
C ALA A 42 14.85 0.98 -4.77
N GLY A 43 14.08 1.63 -3.88
CA GLY A 43 14.02 1.30 -2.46
C GLY A 43 13.62 -0.15 -2.20
N ARG A 44 12.54 -0.61 -2.83
CA ARG A 44 12.07 -2.00 -2.71
C ARG A 44 13.06 -2.99 -3.30
N TYR A 45 13.65 -2.70 -4.47
CA TYR A 45 14.65 -3.58 -5.07
C TYR A 45 15.87 -3.76 -4.16
N TYR A 46 16.38 -2.68 -3.56
CA TYR A 46 17.44 -2.79 -2.56
C TYR A 46 17.01 -3.67 -1.37
N MET A 47 15.80 -3.48 -0.82
CA MET A 47 15.31 -4.29 0.30
C MET A 47 15.17 -5.77 -0.06
N TYR A 48 14.65 -6.10 -1.25
CA TYR A 48 14.55 -7.48 -1.73
C TYR A 48 15.90 -8.10 -2.10
N LEU A 49 16.94 -7.29 -2.36
CA LEU A 49 18.33 -7.73 -2.46
C LEU A 49 19.03 -7.89 -1.10
N GLY A 50 18.36 -7.54 0.00
CA GLY A 50 18.90 -7.59 1.37
C GLY A 50 19.64 -6.32 1.83
N ASN A 51 19.66 -5.27 1.01
CA ASN A 51 20.31 -3.99 1.31
C ASN A 51 19.30 -3.01 1.95
N PHE A 52 18.88 -3.29 3.18
CA PHE A 52 17.79 -2.57 3.84
C PHE A 52 18.08 -1.08 4.08
N ASP A 53 19.30 -0.74 4.48
CA ASP A 53 19.68 0.66 4.74
C ASP A 53 19.63 1.51 3.47
N GLU A 54 20.13 0.98 2.36
CA GLU A 54 20.08 1.68 1.08
C GLU A 54 18.64 1.78 0.57
N GLY A 55 17.87 0.70 0.71
CA GLY A 55 16.45 0.71 0.38
C GLY A 55 15.68 1.78 1.14
N LYS A 56 15.93 1.89 2.46
CA LYS A 56 15.33 2.91 3.31
C LYS A 56 15.66 4.34 2.86
N LYS A 57 16.89 4.62 2.41
CA LYS A 57 17.26 5.96 1.88
C LYS A 57 16.41 6.34 0.67
N TYR A 58 16.19 5.42 -0.26
CA TYR A 58 15.37 5.69 -1.44
C TYR A 58 13.89 5.86 -1.09
N ILE A 59 13.34 5.08 -0.15
CA ILE A 59 11.97 5.31 0.33
C ILE A 59 11.83 6.68 1.03
N LEU A 60 12.85 7.12 1.79
CA LEU A 60 12.84 8.46 2.39
C LEU A 60 12.84 9.57 1.33
N LYS A 61 13.64 9.47 0.28
CA LYS A 61 13.57 10.39 -0.87
C LYS A 61 12.17 10.38 -1.51
N ALA A 62 11.55 9.20 -1.64
CA ALA A 62 10.20 9.09 -2.20
C ALA A 62 9.15 9.81 -1.34
N ILE A 63 9.28 9.69 -0.02
CA ILE A 63 8.44 10.40 0.97
C ILE A 63 8.57 11.91 0.77
N GLU A 64 9.78 12.45 0.67
CA GLU A 64 10.01 13.89 0.46
C GLU A 64 9.38 14.39 -0.86
N ALA A 65 9.58 13.64 -1.95
CA ALA A 65 8.95 13.96 -3.24
C ALA A 65 7.42 13.91 -3.17
N LYS A 66 6.86 12.94 -2.44
CA LYS A 66 5.41 12.79 -2.25
C LYS A 66 4.82 13.92 -1.42
N GLN A 67 5.50 14.35 -0.36
CA GLN A 67 5.06 15.46 0.49
C GLN A 67 4.97 16.76 -0.32
N LYS A 68 6.00 17.09 -1.11
CA LYS A 68 5.97 18.25 -2.03
C LYS A 68 4.79 18.18 -3.00
N ARG A 69 4.55 17.00 -3.59
CA ARG A 69 3.41 16.77 -4.49
C ARG A 69 2.07 17.01 -3.78
N ILE A 70 1.93 16.57 -2.52
CA ILE A 70 0.71 16.81 -1.74
C ILE A 70 0.48 18.31 -1.53
N GLU A 71 1.52 19.07 -1.15
CA GLU A 71 1.44 20.53 -1.00
C GLU A 71 1.02 21.22 -2.30
N GLU A 72 1.57 20.80 -3.44
CA GLU A 72 1.17 21.31 -4.75
C GLU A 72 -0.30 21.02 -5.07
N VAL A 73 -0.79 19.81 -4.76
CA VAL A 73 -2.20 19.45 -4.99
C VAL A 73 -3.11 20.25 -4.05
N ILE A 74 -2.72 20.45 -2.78
CA ILE A 74 -3.45 21.30 -1.83
C ILE A 74 -3.57 22.73 -2.38
N SER A 75 -2.51 23.28 -2.96
CA SER A 75 -2.52 24.64 -3.51
C SER A 75 -3.48 24.80 -4.70
N LYS A 76 -3.76 23.72 -5.44
CA LYS A 76 -4.61 23.71 -6.65
C LYS A 76 -6.06 23.32 -6.38
N LEU A 77 -6.29 22.33 -5.52
CA LEU A 77 -7.60 21.70 -5.32
C LEU A 77 -8.20 21.95 -3.94
N GLY A 78 -7.41 22.49 -3.00
CA GLY A 78 -7.79 22.61 -1.59
C GLY A 78 -7.52 21.34 -0.78
N TYR A 79 -7.44 21.50 0.54
CA TYR A 79 -7.06 20.41 1.46
C TYR A 79 -8.12 19.30 1.57
N GLU A 80 -9.40 19.64 1.46
CA GLU A 80 -10.50 18.69 1.66
C GLU A 80 -10.86 17.87 0.41
N ASN A 81 -10.04 17.94 -0.63
CA ASN A 81 -10.23 17.17 -1.86
C ASN A 81 -9.83 15.70 -1.66
N ASP A 82 -10.58 14.76 -2.24
CA ASP A 82 -10.32 13.31 -2.13
C ASP A 82 -8.96 12.89 -2.69
N ALA A 83 -8.43 13.62 -3.69
CA ALA A 83 -7.08 13.40 -4.19
C ALA A 83 -6.03 13.60 -3.08
N ILE A 84 -6.26 14.47 -2.10
CA ILE A 84 -5.37 14.64 -0.94
C ILE A 84 -5.40 13.39 -0.06
N ALA A 85 -6.60 12.88 0.27
CA ALA A 85 -6.76 11.66 1.06
C ALA A 85 -6.07 10.45 0.41
N MET A 86 -6.24 10.32 -0.91
CA MET A 86 -5.59 9.27 -1.70
C MET A 86 -4.06 9.39 -1.68
N ASN A 87 -3.51 10.61 -1.80
CA ASN A 87 -2.07 10.81 -1.74
C ASN A 87 -1.50 10.58 -0.34
N LYS A 88 -2.22 10.99 0.71
CA LYS A 88 -1.84 10.73 2.12
C LYS A 88 -1.82 9.24 2.45
N THR A 89 -2.81 8.49 1.98
CA THR A 89 -2.82 7.02 2.15
C THR A 89 -1.63 6.37 1.46
N ARG A 90 -1.29 6.82 0.24
CA ARG A 90 -0.08 6.33 -0.46
C ARG A 90 1.21 6.70 0.29
N LEU A 91 1.27 7.90 0.87
CA LEU A 91 2.38 8.32 1.72
C LEU A 91 2.50 7.44 2.98
N ALA A 92 1.37 7.11 3.62
CA ALA A 92 1.34 6.18 4.74
C ALA A 92 1.91 4.79 4.39
N LYS A 93 1.59 4.28 3.19
CA LYS A 93 2.19 3.03 2.67
C LYS A 93 3.71 3.16 2.49
N MET A 94 4.26 4.33 2.16
CA MET A 94 5.71 4.53 2.12
C MET A 94 6.32 4.50 3.53
N TYR A 95 5.68 5.14 4.51
CA TYR A 95 6.11 5.06 5.92
C TYR A 95 6.08 3.61 6.44
N ARG A 96 5.10 2.81 5.99
CA ARG A 96 5.04 1.37 6.30
C ARG A 96 6.31 0.62 5.91
N TRP A 97 6.83 0.89 4.71
CA TRP A 97 8.04 0.23 4.17
C TRP A 97 9.31 0.52 4.97
N ILE A 98 9.34 1.61 5.75
CA ILE A 98 10.50 1.98 6.57
C ILE A 98 10.27 1.83 8.07
N GLY A 99 9.12 1.27 8.47
CA GLY A 99 8.75 1.04 9.87
C GLY A 99 8.33 2.28 10.66
N ASP A 100 8.04 3.40 10.00
CA ASP A 100 7.56 4.61 10.68
C ASP A 100 6.05 4.52 10.92
N ILE A 101 5.66 3.68 11.89
CA ILE A 101 4.26 3.36 12.18
C ILE A 101 3.50 4.58 12.72
N GLU A 102 4.18 5.50 13.41
CA GLU A 102 3.56 6.72 13.94
C GLU A 102 3.13 7.64 12.80
N LYS A 103 4.04 7.95 11.85
CA LYS A 103 3.68 8.79 10.70
C LYS A 103 2.70 8.11 9.76
N LEU A 104 2.81 6.79 9.58
CA LEU A 104 1.80 6.02 8.87
C LEU A 104 0.41 6.28 9.45
N LYS A 105 0.24 6.13 10.77
CA LYS A 105 -1.06 6.36 11.43
C LYS A 105 -1.51 7.82 11.34
N GLN A 106 -0.59 8.77 11.44
CA GLN A 106 -0.90 10.19 11.28
C GLN A 106 -1.49 10.48 9.88
N GLU A 107 -0.84 10.01 8.82
CA GLU A 107 -1.30 10.22 7.44
C GLU A 107 -2.63 9.50 7.16
N CYS A 108 -2.79 8.27 7.67
CA CYS A 108 -4.07 7.55 7.57
C CYS A 108 -5.21 8.27 8.32
N PHE A 109 -4.92 8.83 9.50
CA PHE A 109 -5.92 9.57 10.28
C PHE A 109 -6.41 10.82 9.55
N GLU A 110 -5.50 11.59 8.94
CA GLU A 110 -5.87 12.72 8.11
C GLU A 110 -6.65 12.30 6.85
N ALA A 111 -6.21 11.23 6.18
CA ALA A 111 -6.89 10.71 5.00
C ALA A 111 -8.33 10.25 5.29
N VAL A 112 -8.54 9.50 6.37
CA VAL A 112 -9.88 8.99 6.76
C VAL A 112 -10.86 10.12 7.05
N LYS A 113 -10.42 11.22 7.66
CA LYS A 113 -11.29 12.39 7.87
C LYS A 113 -11.83 12.94 6.56
N ILE A 114 -10.96 13.07 5.55
CA ILE A 114 -11.33 13.58 4.24
C ILE A 114 -12.22 12.57 3.51
N PHE A 115 -11.84 11.29 3.46
CA PHE A 115 -12.66 10.24 2.82
C PHE A 115 -14.09 10.21 3.36
N ARG A 116 -14.25 10.21 4.70
CA ARG A 116 -15.58 10.21 5.33
C ARG A 116 -16.38 11.46 4.99
N LYS A 117 -15.74 12.63 5.01
CA LYS A 117 -16.39 13.91 4.64
C LYS A 117 -16.90 13.86 3.20
N VAL A 118 -16.01 13.53 2.25
CA VAL A 118 -16.34 13.45 0.82
C VAL A 118 -17.45 12.45 0.56
N TYR A 119 -17.39 11.27 1.19
CA TYR A 119 -18.41 10.24 1.01
C TYR A 119 -19.78 10.67 1.56
N GLU A 120 -19.84 11.29 2.74
CA GLU A 120 -21.11 11.75 3.32
C GLU A 120 -21.72 12.92 2.54
N GLU A 121 -20.90 13.82 2.01
CA GLU A 121 -21.36 14.87 1.10
C GLU A 121 -21.88 14.31 -0.22
N ALA A 122 -21.14 13.37 -0.82
CA ALA A 122 -21.56 12.66 -2.02
C ALA A 122 -22.90 11.94 -1.83
N LYS A 123 -23.09 11.27 -0.68
CA LYS A 123 -24.38 10.64 -0.33
C LYS A 123 -25.52 11.64 -0.24
N LYS A 124 -25.33 12.76 0.48
CA LYS A 124 -26.36 13.81 0.64
C LYS A 124 -26.76 14.42 -0.70
N MET A 125 -25.79 14.60 -1.59
CA MET A 125 -26.02 15.18 -2.92
C MET A 125 -26.46 14.16 -3.97
N ASN A 126 -26.54 12.87 -3.61
CA ASN A 126 -26.77 11.78 -4.55
C ASN A 126 -25.77 11.81 -5.72
N ASP A 127 -24.51 12.11 -5.42
CA ASP A 127 -23.40 12.23 -6.36
C ASP A 127 -22.99 10.87 -6.95
N SER A 128 -22.32 10.88 -8.12
CA SER A 128 -21.85 9.66 -8.77
C SER A 128 -20.85 8.86 -7.92
N LEU A 129 -20.05 9.50 -7.06
CA LEU A 129 -19.13 8.80 -6.14
C LEU A 129 -19.87 7.83 -5.23
N ALA A 130 -21.04 8.24 -4.71
CA ALA A 130 -21.87 7.42 -3.84
C ALA A 130 -22.77 6.44 -4.61
N ARG A 131 -23.25 6.82 -5.81
CA ARG A 131 -24.14 5.99 -6.62
C ARG A 131 -23.44 4.87 -7.40
N ASN A 132 -22.23 5.14 -7.90
CA ASN A 132 -21.49 4.28 -8.83
C ASN A 132 -20.09 3.95 -8.26
N PRO A 133 -20.01 3.30 -7.09
CA PRO A 133 -18.75 3.14 -6.37
C PRO A 133 -17.68 2.36 -7.16
N GLU A 134 -18.09 1.49 -8.09
CA GLU A 134 -17.21 0.76 -8.99
C GLU A 134 -16.33 1.67 -9.87
N VAL A 135 -16.86 2.83 -10.28
CA VAL A 135 -16.13 3.83 -11.07
C VAL A 135 -15.05 4.54 -10.24
N TYR A 136 -15.28 4.62 -8.92
CA TYR A 136 -14.40 5.28 -7.96
C TYR A 136 -13.61 4.28 -7.12
N SER A 137 -13.25 3.13 -7.69
CA SER A 137 -12.57 2.05 -6.96
C SER A 137 -11.35 2.50 -6.17
N TYR A 138 -10.57 3.45 -6.70
CA TYR A 138 -9.38 3.94 -6.02
C TYR A 138 -9.69 4.68 -4.72
N PHE A 139 -10.82 5.40 -4.67
CA PHE A 139 -11.29 6.07 -3.47
C PHE A 139 -11.58 5.04 -2.37
N TYR A 140 -12.39 4.02 -2.69
CA TYR A 140 -12.82 3.03 -1.72
C TYR A 140 -11.69 2.09 -1.28
N VAL A 141 -10.80 1.69 -2.19
CA VAL A 141 -9.63 0.88 -1.84
C VAL A 141 -8.72 1.64 -0.88
N LEU A 142 -8.35 2.88 -1.19
CA LEU A 142 -7.46 3.66 -0.31
C LEU A 142 -8.15 4.07 1.00
N TRP A 143 -9.47 4.28 0.99
CA TRP A 143 -10.21 4.49 2.23
C TRP A 143 -10.15 3.25 3.12
N ALA A 144 -10.41 2.05 2.57
CA ALA A 144 -10.30 0.81 3.32
C ALA A 144 -8.87 0.56 3.84
N ASP A 145 -7.84 0.86 3.03
CA ASP A 145 -6.44 0.76 3.44
C ASP A 145 -6.14 1.66 4.65
N ALA A 146 -6.59 2.91 4.61
CA ALA A 146 -6.39 3.86 5.69
C ALA A 146 -7.12 3.45 6.98
N GLU A 147 -8.36 2.96 6.87
CA GLU A 147 -9.11 2.41 8.01
C GLU A 147 -8.44 1.16 8.59
N TYR A 148 -7.96 0.26 7.74
CA TYR A 148 -7.20 -0.92 8.14
C TYR A 148 -5.96 -0.54 8.97
N TYR A 149 -5.19 0.43 8.49
CA TYR A 149 -3.96 0.87 9.15
C TYR A 149 -4.17 1.60 10.47
N LEU A 150 -5.35 2.18 10.68
CA LEU A 150 -5.75 2.74 11.98
C LEU A 150 -6.27 1.67 12.97
N GLY A 151 -6.40 0.42 12.53
CA GLY A 151 -7.03 -0.66 13.31
C GLY A 151 -8.56 -0.59 13.31
N ASN A 152 -9.16 0.25 12.46
CA ASN A 152 -10.62 0.35 12.31
C ASN A 152 -11.14 -0.78 11.40
N TYR A 153 -10.83 -2.03 11.73
CA TYR A 153 -11.07 -3.19 10.86
C TYR A 153 -12.53 -3.32 10.43
N GLN A 154 -13.49 -3.06 11.32
CA GLN A 154 -14.90 -3.13 10.97
C GLN A 154 -15.26 -2.11 9.88
N MET A 155 -14.72 -0.89 9.97
CA MET A 155 -14.92 0.14 8.95
C MET A 155 -14.25 -0.24 7.63
N ALA A 156 -13.04 -0.79 7.65
CA ALA A 156 -12.38 -1.29 6.44
C ALA A 156 -13.25 -2.35 5.73
N VAL A 157 -13.91 -3.24 6.48
CA VAL A 157 -14.88 -4.22 5.94
C VAL A 157 -16.13 -3.54 5.39
N ASP A 158 -16.66 -2.53 6.09
CA ASP A 158 -17.88 -1.85 5.68
C ASP A 158 -17.68 -1.00 4.41
N VAL A 159 -16.50 -0.37 4.24
CA VAL A 159 -16.12 0.31 2.99
C VAL A 159 -16.18 -0.64 1.80
N LYS A 160 -15.72 -1.89 1.96
CA LYS A 160 -15.84 -2.92 0.92
C LYS A 160 -17.30 -3.25 0.59
N LYS A 161 -18.20 -3.31 1.58
CA LYS A 161 -19.64 -3.56 1.32
C LYS A 161 -20.29 -2.43 0.53
N VAL A 162 -19.85 -1.19 0.76
CA VAL A 162 -20.26 -0.02 -0.02
C VAL A 162 -19.73 -0.12 -1.46
N PHE A 163 -18.47 -0.51 -1.61
CA PHE A 163 -17.80 -0.60 -2.91
C PHE A 163 -18.26 -1.77 -3.78
N ALA A 164 -18.29 -2.97 -3.23
CA ALA A 164 -18.28 -4.22 -3.98
C ALA A 164 -19.66 -4.89 -4.01
N LYS A 165 -20.59 -4.37 -4.82
CA LYS A 165 -21.80 -5.11 -5.22
C LYS A 165 -21.50 -6.32 -6.16
N ASN A 166 -20.40 -7.06 -5.93
CA ASN A 166 -20.04 -8.38 -6.52
C ASN A 166 -18.94 -8.46 -7.61
N THR A 167 -17.97 -7.53 -7.73
CA THR A 167 -16.99 -7.59 -8.86
C THR A 167 -15.50 -7.62 -8.50
N THR A 168 -15.01 -6.94 -7.46
CA THR A 168 -13.57 -6.96 -7.10
C THR A 168 -13.32 -6.94 -5.58
N GLY A 169 -12.31 -7.68 -5.14
CA GLY A 169 -11.91 -7.74 -3.73
C GLY A 169 -10.99 -6.58 -3.34
N ILE A 170 -11.18 -6.04 -2.14
CA ILE A 170 -10.23 -5.14 -1.47
C ILE A 170 -9.42 -5.96 -0.48
N VAL A 171 -8.09 -6.04 -0.67
CA VAL A 171 -7.22 -6.89 0.14
C VAL A 171 -7.18 -6.44 1.60
N SER A 172 -7.05 -5.14 1.88
CA SER A 172 -7.09 -4.58 3.25
C SER A 172 -8.36 -4.96 4.00
N SER A 173 -9.52 -4.85 3.35
CA SER A 173 -10.80 -5.28 3.92
C SER A 173 -10.88 -6.78 4.18
N ALA A 174 -10.31 -7.60 3.30
CA ALA A 174 -10.25 -9.05 3.49
C ALA A 174 -9.37 -9.39 4.70
N LEU A 175 -8.18 -8.82 4.80
CA LEU A 175 -7.29 -9.00 5.96
C LEU A 175 -7.95 -8.51 7.26
N ALA A 176 -8.63 -7.36 7.24
CA ALA A 176 -9.42 -6.85 8.36
C ALA A 176 -10.50 -7.84 8.79
N GLU A 177 -11.23 -8.43 7.84
CA GLU A 177 -12.27 -9.43 8.11
C GLU A 177 -11.67 -10.69 8.77
N TYR A 178 -10.53 -11.17 8.29
CA TYR A 178 -9.85 -12.33 8.86
C TYR A 178 -9.36 -12.06 10.29
N ILE A 179 -8.82 -10.87 10.55
CA ILE A 179 -8.43 -10.44 11.91
C ILE A 179 -9.64 -10.41 12.85
N LEU A 180 -10.74 -9.79 12.43
CA LEU A 180 -11.97 -9.71 13.24
C LEU A 180 -12.56 -11.09 13.57
N LYS A 181 -12.47 -12.03 12.63
CA LYS A 181 -12.99 -13.39 12.80
C LYS A 181 -11.97 -14.35 13.42
N ASN A 182 -10.74 -13.90 13.68
CA ASN A 182 -9.63 -14.75 14.12
C ASN A 182 -9.41 -15.95 13.16
N ASP A 183 -9.53 -15.72 11.85
CA ASP A 183 -9.50 -16.77 10.82
C ASP A 183 -8.11 -16.89 10.16
N ALA A 184 -7.21 -17.57 10.86
CA ALA A 184 -5.84 -17.79 10.39
C ALA A 184 -5.77 -18.60 9.09
N GLN A 185 -6.75 -19.47 8.84
CA GLN A 185 -6.80 -20.28 7.63
C GLN A 185 -7.17 -19.43 6.40
N ALA A 186 -8.09 -18.48 6.54
CA ALA A 186 -8.39 -17.54 5.49
C ALA A 186 -7.20 -16.61 5.18
N LEU A 187 -6.47 -16.15 6.21
CA LEU A 187 -5.22 -15.41 6.01
C LEU A 187 -4.18 -16.24 5.23
N LYS A 188 -3.99 -17.51 5.60
CA LYS A 188 -3.10 -18.45 4.90
C LYS A 188 -3.50 -18.60 3.43
N ASN A 189 -4.79 -18.71 3.13
CA ASN A 189 -5.29 -18.79 1.75
C ASN A 189 -5.08 -17.47 0.99
N GLN A 190 -5.27 -16.32 1.63
CA GLN A 190 -5.03 -15.01 1.01
C GLN A 190 -3.57 -14.80 0.62
N ILE A 191 -2.62 -15.24 1.47
CA ILE A 191 -1.19 -15.20 1.15
C ILE A 191 -0.89 -16.05 -0.08
N LYS A 192 -1.47 -17.26 -0.20
CA LYS A 192 -1.33 -18.10 -1.40
C LYS A 192 -1.84 -17.40 -2.66
N ILE A 193 -3.03 -16.79 -2.59
CA ILE A 193 -3.60 -16.04 -3.72
C ILE A 193 -2.67 -14.90 -4.16
N LEU A 194 -2.08 -14.17 -3.20
CA LEU A 194 -1.13 -13.10 -3.51
C LEU A 194 0.14 -13.65 -4.17
N VAL A 195 0.70 -14.75 -3.66
CA VAL A 195 1.88 -15.42 -4.23
C VAL A 195 1.60 -15.90 -5.65
N GLU A 196 0.50 -16.63 -5.85
CA GLU A 196 0.08 -17.16 -7.16
C GLU A 196 -0.14 -16.02 -8.15
N GLY A 197 -0.87 -14.97 -7.75
CA GLY A 197 -1.11 -13.80 -8.60
C GLY A 197 0.17 -13.06 -8.99
N ILE A 198 1.08 -12.82 -8.04
CA ILE A 198 2.37 -12.17 -8.34
C ILE A 198 3.18 -12.97 -9.35
N ILE A 199 3.19 -14.31 -9.22
CA ILE A 199 3.93 -15.19 -10.13
C ILE A 199 3.26 -15.26 -11.51
N GLU A 200 1.95 -15.50 -11.55
CA GLU A 200 1.16 -15.65 -12.78
C GLU A 200 1.23 -14.39 -13.64
N PHE A 201 0.99 -13.23 -13.02
CA PHE A 201 1.00 -11.93 -13.71
C PHE A 201 2.39 -11.30 -13.80
N ARG A 202 3.43 -11.99 -13.29
CA ARG A 202 4.82 -11.53 -13.30
C ARG A 202 4.99 -10.14 -12.69
N CYS A 203 4.24 -9.84 -11.63
CA CYS A 203 4.26 -8.55 -10.96
C CYS A 203 5.67 -8.28 -10.41
N GLU A 204 6.24 -7.14 -10.77
CA GLU A 204 7.54 -6.72 -10.29
C GLU A 204 7.40 -6.08 -8.89
N PRO A 205 8.37 -6.26 -7.97
CA PRO A 205 8.32 -5.67 -6.63
C PRO A 205 8.66 -4.18 -6.65
N ASP A 206 8.05 -3.44 -7.57
CA ASP A 206 8.34 -2.07 -7.90
C ASP A 206 7.23 -1.14 -7.39
N TYR A 207 6.94 -0.07 -8.13
CA TYR A 207 5.79 0.77 -7.88
C TYR A 207 4.58 0.23 -8.64
N ASP A 208 3.62 -0.33 -7.92
CA ASP A 208 2.30 -0.45 -8.52
C ASP A 208 1.62 0.93 -8.49
N THR A 209 1.49 1.56 -9.66
CA THR A 209 0.66 2.78 -9.82
C THR A 209 -0.81 2.51 -9.48
N ASN A 210 -1.20 1.24 -9.43
CA ASN A 210 -2.51 0.79 -9.03
C ASN A 210 -2.64 0.78 -7.50
N VAL A 211 -3.85 1.05 -7.01
CA VAL A 211 -4.13 1.07 -5.56
C VAL A 211 -3.94 -0.31 -4.89
N TYR A 212 -3.91 -1.38 -5.69
CA TYR A 212 -3.93 -2.77 -5.21
C TYR A 212 -2.55 -3.35 -4.85
N ASP A 213 -1.42 -2.74 -5.25
CA ASP A 213 -0.03 -3.11 -4.93
C ASP A 213 0.14 -4.48 -4.23
N PRO A 214 0.22 -5.59 -5.00
CA PRO A 214 0.16 -6.92 -4.43
C PRO A 214 1.38 -7.25 -3.57
N TRP A 215 2.54 -6.65 -3.86
CA TRP A 215 3.76 -6.86 -3.08
C TRP A 215 3.69 -6.22 -1.70
N HIS A 216 3.09 -5.04 -1.59
CA HIS A 216 2.85 -4.41 -0.30
C HIS A 216 1.91 -5.25 0.57
N TRP A 217 0.80 -5.74 0.00
CA TRP A 217 -0.14 -6.58 0.75
C TRP A 217 0.38 -7.98 1.04
N TYR A 218 1.26 -8.50 0.20
CA TYR A 218 2.00 -9.73 0.47
C TYR A 218 2.91 -9.59 1.71
N GLU A 219 3.69 -8.51 1.80
CA GLU A 219 4.53 -8.25 2.98
C GLU A 219 3.70 -7.93 4.24
N GLU A 220 2.58 -7.23 4.10
CA GLU A 220 1.64 -6.98 5.21
C GLU A 220 0.99 -8.28 5.70
N ALA A 221 0.47 -9.11 4.80
CA ALA A 221 -0.15 -10.39 5.18
C ALA A 221 0.84 -11.33 5.88
N LYS A 222 2.10 -11.35 5.41
CA LYS A 222 3.18 -12.08 6.11
C LYS A 222 3.44 -11.53 7.50
N LYS A 223 3.47 -10.22 7.68
CA LYS A 223 3.63 -9.60 9.01
C LYS A 223 2.51 -10.00 9.97
N ILE A 224 1.26 -9.98 9.51
CA ILE A 224 0.09 -10.40 10.30
C ILE A 224 0.25 -11.87 10.71
N ALA A 225 0.66 -12.72 9.77
CA ALA A 225 0.84 -14.16 9.91
C ALA A 225 2.06 -14.58 10.74
N GLY A 226 2.99 -13.68 11.04
CA GLY A 226 4.26 -13.99 11.72
C GLY A 226 5.29 -14.67 10.83
N LEU A 227 5.17 -14.50 9.51
CA LEU A 227 6.12 -15.05 8.54
C LEU A 227 7.28 -14.05 8.30
N PRO A 228 8.50 -14.54 8.01
CA PRO A 228 9.64 -13.67 7.72
C PRO A 228 9.39 -12.79 6.48
N GLY A 229 9.55 -11.48 6.62
CA GLY A 229 9.37 -10.51 5.54
C GLY A 229 10.04 -9.17 5.82
N ILE A 230 10.06 -8.29 4.82
CA ILE A 230 10.65 -6.95 4.94
C ILE A 230 9.96 -6.18 6.06
N PHE A 231 8.64 -6.27 6.19
CA PHE A 231 7.91 -5.57 7.24
C PHE A 231 8.25 -6.09 8.65
N SER A 232 8.59 -7.37 8.79
CA SER A 232 9.04 -7.93 10.08
C SER A 232 10.40 -7.42 10.54
N ILE A 233 11.23 -6.88 9.63
CA ILE A 233 12.54 -6.30 9.94
C ILE A 233 12.38 -4.92 10.59
N PHE A 234 11.45 -4.13 10.06
CA PHE A 234 11.25 -2.73 10.49
C PHE A 234 10.19 -2.55 11.57
N ASP A 235 9.31 -3.53 11.76
CA ASP A 235 8.25 -3.52 12.76
C ASP A 235 8.39 -4.76 13.67
N PRO A 236 8.97 -4.62 14.87
CA PRO A 236 9.23 -5.74 15.78
C PRO A 236 7.98 -6.18 16.56
N SER A 237 6.81 -5.59 16.31
CA SER A 237 5.58 -6.00 16.98
C SER A 237 5.27 -7.49 16.77
N PRO A 238 4.61 -8.15 17.74
CA PRO A 238 4.22 -9.55 17.54
C PRO A 238 3.24 -9.70 16.37
N PRO A 239 3.16 -10.90 15.77
CA PRO A 239 2.12 -11.21 14.80
C PRO A 239 0.72 -11.06 15.41
N ILE A 240 -0.25 -10.67 14.57
CA ILE A 240 -1.64 -10.47 14.98
C ILE A 240 -2.42 -11.78 14.89
N LEU A 241 -2.22 -12.54 13.81
CA LEU A 241 -2.94 -13.78 13.53
C LEU A 241 -1.94 -14.84 13.03
N PRO A 242 -1.15 -15.43 13.94
CA PRO A 242 -0.11 -16.39 13.58
C PRO A 242 -0.67 -17.57 12.78
N VAL A 243 -0.02 -17.93 11.69
CA VAL A 243 -0.35 -19.13 10.93
C VAL A 243 0.64 -20.24 11.27
N CYS A 244 0.12 -21.40 11.65
CA CYS A 244 0.93 -22.62 11.82
C CYS A 244 1.23 -23.30 10.48
#